data_AF-A0A3R1AUJ0-F1
#
_entry.id   AF-A0A3R1AUJ0-F1
#
_cell.length_a   1.000
_cell.length_b   1.000
_cell.length_c   1.000
_cell.angle_alpha   90.00
_cell.angle_beta   90.00
_cell.angle_gamma   90.00
#
_symmetry.space_group_name_H-M   'P 1'
#
loop_
_entity.id
_entity.type
_entity.pdbx_description
1 polymer ?
#
loop_
_entity_poly.entity_id
_entity_poly.type
_entity_poly.pdbx_seq_one_letter_code
_entity_poly.pdbx_strand_id
1 'polypeptide(L)'
;MKAWKSSPLIWAGSKYRTLNRLLKKERLPPSGGCLVEPFVGSGTVFLNTDYQRYVLCDTNEALINFFTTLTVCTEELISEAAPLFSDTNREAYYHHRTEFN
;
A
#
# COMPACT_ATOMS: atom_id res chain seq x y z
N MET A 1 15.03 17.89 -1.62
CA MET A 1 13.63 17.53 -1.94
C MET A 1 13.10 16.61 -0.83
N LYS A 2 11.85 16.77 -0.39
CA LYS A 2 11.26 15.87 0.61
C LYS A 2 11.13 14.47 0.00
N ALA A 3 11.72 13.47 0.65
CA ALA A 3 11.53 12.07 0.25
C ALA A 3 10.15 11.60 0.76
N TRP A 4 9.36 11.02 -0.14
CA TRP A 4 8.06 10.45 0.19
C TRP A 4 8.22 8.96 0.55
N LYS A 5 7.37 8.46 1.44
CA LYS A 5 7.29 7.03 1.71
C LYS A 5 6.72 6.31 0.50
N SER A 6 7.39 5.24 0.06
CA SER A 6 6.90 4.34 -0.98
C SER A 6 6.00 3.26 -0.38
N SER A 7 5.04 2.80 -1.18
CA SER A 7 4.26 1.60 -0.84
C SER A 7 5.09 0.35 -1.09
N PRO A 8 4.87 -0.75 -0.34
CA PRO A 8 5.43 -2.07 -0.68
C PRO A 8 4.82 -2.66 -1.96
N LEU A 9 3.71 -2.10 -2.47
CA LEU A 9 3.03 -2.58 -3.67
C LEU A 9 3.30 -1.70 -4.89
N ILE A 10 3.57 -2.35 -6.02
CA ILE A 10 3.47 -1.71 -7.34
C ILE A 10 1.99 -1.68 -7.71
N TRP A 11 1.45 -0.48 -7.96
CA TRP A 11 0.03 -0.31 -8.24
C TRP A 11 -0.21 0.70 -9.36
N ALA A 12 -1.03 0.30 -10.32
CA ALA A 12 -1.48 1.19 -11.38
C ALA A 12 -2.27 2.37 -10.77
N GLY A 13 -1.92 3.59 -11.16
CA GLY A 13 -2.57 4.79 -10.63
C GLY A 13 -2.06 5.27 -9.27
N SER A 14 -0.92 4.76 -8.77
CA SER A 14 -0.23 5.30 -7.59
C SER A 14 -0.03 6.82 -7.72
N LYS A 15 -0.35 7.55 -6.64
CA LYS A 15 -0.26 9.01 -6.58
C LYS A 15 1.12 9.55 -6.19
N TYR A 16 2.15 8.69 -6.14
CA TYR A 16 3.49 9.06 -5.66
C TYR A 16 4.04 10.32 -6.35
N ARG A 17 3.97 10.37 -7.68
CA ARG A 17 4.47 11.50 -8.49
C ARG A 17 3.66 12.79 -8.31
N THR A 18 2.41 12.69 -7.85
CA THR A 18 1.52 13.84 -7.68
C THR A 18 1.38 14.29 -6.22
N LEU A 19 2.04 13.62 -5.26
CA LEU A 19 1.99 13.97 -3.83
C LEU A 19 2.31 15.45 -3.55
N ASN A 20 3.35 16.00 -4.19
CA ASN A 20 3.71 17.43 -4.05
C ASN A 20 2.56 18.38 -4.41
N ARG A 21 1.71 18.00 -5.36
CA ARG A 21 0.55 18.79 -5.77
C ARG A 21 -0.67 18.48 -4.92
N LEU A 22 -0.85 17.22 -4.51
CA LEU A 22 -2.00 16.77 -3.74
C LEU A 22 -1.98 17.30 -2.31
N LEU A 23 -0.83 17.19 -1.63
CA LEU A 23 -0.65 17.54 -0.21
C LEU A 23 -0.38 19.05 0.02
N LYS A 24 -0.76 19.88 -0.94
CA LYS A 24 -0.81 21.33 -0.71
C LYS A 24 -2.00 21.62 0.21
N LYS A 25 -1.78 22.49 1.21
CA LYS A 25 -2.76 22.76 2.28
C LYS A 25 -4.13 23.19 1.75
N GLU A 26 -4.19 23.83 0.57
CA GLU A 26 -5.44 24.28 -0.04
C GLU A 26 -6.25 23.15 -0.70
N ARG A 27 -5.69 21.95 -0.85
CA ARG A 27 -6.32 20.81 -1.53
C ARG A 27 -6.63 19.67 -0.57
N LEU A 28 -5.59 19.16 0.08
CA LEU A 28 -5.71 18.11 1.08
C LEU A 28 -4.81 18.51 2.25
N PRO A 29 -5.39 18.84 3.41
CA PRO A 29 -4.62 19.06 4.61
C PRO A 29 -3.73 17.84 4.88
N PRO A 30 -2.47 18.03 5.30
CA PRO A 30 -1.59 16.90 5.59
C PRO A 30 -1.98 16.18 6.88
N SER A 31 -2.87 16.74 7.69
CA SER A 31 -3.35 16.19 8.96
C SER A 31 -4.80 16.61 9.22
N GLY A 32 -5.46 15.92 10.15
CA GLY A 32 -6.86 16.16 10.49
C GLY A 32 -7.45 15.04 11.35
N GLY A 33 -8.75 15.08 11.59
CA GLY A 33 -9.44 14.08 12.41
C GLY A 33 -9.56 12.71 11.74
N CYS A 34 -9.95 12.67 10.46
CA CYS A 34 -10.03 11.42 9.71
C CYS A 34 -9.84 11.65 8.21
N LEU A 35 -9.04 10.82 7.56
CA LEU A 35 -8.97 10.71 6.11
C LEU A 35 -9.72 9.46 5.67
N VAL A 36 -10.69 9.64 4.76
CA VAL A 36 -11.41 8.54 4.12
C VAL A 36 -10.88 8.39 2.70
N GLU A 37 -10.30 7.23 2.38
CA GLU A 37 -9.85 6.87 1.03
C GLU A 37 -10.69 5.70 0.49
N PRO A 38 -11.75 5.97 -0.28
CA PRO A 38 -12.61 4.91 -0.85
C PRO A 38 -11.92 4.04 -1.91
N PHE A 39 -10.76 4.49 -2.41
CA PHE A 39 -9.97 3.85 -3.46
C PHE A 39 -8.48 3.88 -3.07
N VAL A 40 -8.12 3.16 -2.01
CA VAL A 40 -6.80 3.25 -1.38
C VAL A 40 -5.68 2.80 -2.32
N GLY A 41 -5.90 1.77 -3.15
CA GLY A 41 -4.87 1.19 -4.01
C GLY A 41 -3.58 0.90 -3.24
N SER A 42 -2.42 1.41 -3.71
CA SER A 42 -1.13 1.25 -3.01
C SER A 42 -1.04 1.96 -1.66
N GLY A 43 -2.01 2.77 -1.24
CA GLY A 43 -1.97 3.50 0.02
C GLY A 43 -1.00 4.68 0.06
N THR A 44 -0.54 5.13 -1.11
CA THR A 44 0.52 6.14 -1.20
C THR A 44 0.14 7.48 -0.56
N VAL A 45 -1.14 7.85 -0.56
CA VAL A 45 -1.60 9.10 0.06
C VAL A 45 -1.58 8.96 1.59
N PHE A 46 -2.29 7.98 2.15
CA PHE A 46 -2.31 7.76 3.61
C PHE A 46 -0.91 7.60 4.22
N LEU A 47 0.01 6.90 3.55
CA LEU A 47 1.39 6.71 4.04
C LEU A 47 2.16 8.03 4.22
N ASN A 48 1.72 9.08 3.52
CA ASN A 48 2.38 10.39 3.46
C ASN A 48 1.56 11.51 4.11
N THR A 49 0.51 11.18 4.84
CA THR A 49 -0.29 12.10 5.67
C THR A 49 -0.25 11.70 7.15
N ASP A 50 -0.80 12.54 8.02
CA ASP A 50 -0.78 12.39 9.47
C ASP A 50 -2.16 12.72 10.08
N TYR A 51 -3.19 11.99 9.65
CA TYR A 51 -4.53 12.05 10.24
C TYR A 51 -4.64 11.16 11.47
N GLN A 52 -5.48 11.54 12.44
CA GLN A 52 -5.71 10.75 13.65
C GLN A 52 -6.34 9.38 13.37
N ARG A 53 -7.16 9.29 12.32
CA ARG A 53 -7.85 8.06 11.89
C ARG A 53 -7.86 7.96 10.36
N TYR A 54 -7.87 6.73 9.87
CA TYR A 54 -8.00 6.43 8.45
C TYR A 54 -9.15 5.44 8.24
N VAL A 55 -9.97 5.69 7.22
CA VAL A 55 -10.93 4.72 6.69
C VAL A 55 -10.47 4.42 5.27
N LEU A 56 -9.87 3.25 5.09
CA LEU A 56 -9.25 2.84 3.83
C LEU A 56 -10.10 1.74 3.20
N CYS A 57 -10.54 1.95 1.96
CA CYS A 57 -11.38 1.00 1.24
C CYS A 57 -10.86 0.76 -0.17
N ASP A 58 -11.11 -0.44 -0.67
CA ASP A 58 -10.92 -0.85 -2.05
C ASP A 58 -11.88 -2.00 -2.34
N THR A 59 -12.24 -2.19 -3.61
CA THR A 59 -13.05 -3.36 -4.02
C THR A 59 -12.22 -4.64 -4.08
N ASN A 60 -10.89 -4.54 -4.13
CA ASN A 60 -10.02 -5.70 -4.15
C ASN A 60 -9.85 -6.27 -2.73
N GLU A 61 -10.52 -7.39 -2.44
CA GLU A 61 -10.47 -8.05 -1.13
C GLU A 61 -9.06 -8.54 -0.76
N ALA A 62 -8.29 -9.06 -1.72
CA ALA A 62 -6.92 -9.51 -1.47
C ALA A 62 -6.00 -8.34 -1.08
N LEU A 63 -6.23 -7.14 -1.64
CA LEU A 63 -5.51 -5.92 -1.26
C LEU A 63 -5.85 -5.49 0.17
N ILE A 64 -7.13 -5.50 0.53
CA ILE A 64 -7.57 -5.17 1.89
C ILE A 64 -7.00 -6.19 2.89
N ASN A 65 -7.08 -7.49 2.57
CA ASN A 65 -6.47 -8.54 3.36
C ASN A 65 -4.95 -8.33 3.54
N PHE A 66 -4.22 -8.00 2.47
CA PHE A 66 -2.80 -7.68 2.56
C PHE A 66 -2.51 -6.56 3.56
N PHE A 67 -3.22 -5.42 3.47
CA PHE A 67 -3.01 -4.31 4.40
C PHE A 67 -3.45 -4.64 5.84
N THR A 68 -4.52 -5.41 6.02
CA THR A 68 -4.94 -5.88 7.34
C THR A 68 -3.89 -6.81 7.96
N THR A 69 -3.39 -7.80 7.23
CA THR A 69 -2.34 -8.69 7.71
C THR A 69 -1.05 -7.94 8.00
N LEU A 70 -0.67 -6.99 7.13
CA LEU A 70 0.51 -6.16 7.33
C LEU A 70 0.45 -5.37 8.66
N THR A 71 -0.73 -4.93 9.12
CA THR A 71 -0.84 -4.15 10.37
C THR A 71 -0.82 -5.00 11.64
N VAL A 72 -1.22 -6.27 11.58
CA VAL A 72 -1.34 -7.15 12.76
C VAL A 72 -0.26 -8.22 12.85
N CYS A 73 0.26 -8.69 11.71
CA CYS A 73 1.22 -9.78 11.58
C CYS A 73 2.46 -9.36 10.76
N THR A 74 2.99 -8.15 11.00
CA THR A 74 4.04 -7.56 10.15
C THR A 74 5.28 -8.45 9.99
N GLU A 75 5.83 -8.94 11.10
CA GLU A 75 7.06 -9.75 11.09
C GLU A 75 6.86 -11.11 10.42
N GLU A 76 5.71 -11.75 10.68
CA GLU A 76 5.35 -13.03 10.06
C GLU A 76 5.18 -12.85 8.55
N LEU A 77 4.47 -11.81 8.12
CA LEU A 77 4.33 -11.48 6.70
C LEU A 77 5.69 -11.27 6.02
N ILE A 78 6.61 -10.56 6.67
CA ILE A 78 7.97 -10.34 6.13
C ILE A 78 8.73 -11.67 6.06
N SER A 79 8.67 -12.49 7.11
CA SER A 79 9.35 -13.79 7.18
C SER A 79 8.86 -14.75 6.10
N GLU A 80 7.55 -14.83 5.88
CA GLU A 80 6.94 -15.70 4.86
C GLU A 80 7.16 -15.17 3.43
N ALA A 81 7.16 -13.84 3.24
CA ALA A 81 7.34 -13.26 1.92
C ALA A 81 8.81 -13.25 1.47
N ALA A 82 9.77 -13.08 2.38
CA ALA A 82 11.18 -12.89 2.03
C ALA A 82 11.79 -14.02 1.16
N PRO A 83 11.54 -15.32 1.43
CA PRO A 83 12.01 -16.41 0.58
C PRO A 83 11.48 -16.34 -0.85
N LEU A 84 10.30 -15.77 -1.09
CA LEU A 84 9.73 -15.66 -2.44
C LEU A 84 10.53 -14.71 -3.35
N PHE A 85 11.43 -13.90 -2.78
CA PHE A 85 12.30 -13.00 -3.54
C PHE A 85 13.62 -13.64 -3.99
N SER A 86 13.91 -14.89 -3.64
CA SER A 86 15.11 -15.58 -4.13
C SER A 86 14.94 -16.25 -5.51
N ASP A 87 13.76 -16.80 -5.79
CA ASP A 87 13.47 -17.53 -7.03
C ASP A 87 12.58 -16.71 -7.99
N THR A 88 13.22 -15.87 -8.80
CA THR A 88 12.54 -14.89 -9.66
C THR A 88 12.36 -15.35 -11.11
N ASN A 89 12.37 -16.67 -11.35
CA ASN A 89 12.20 -17.25 -12.68
C ASN A 89 10.73 -17.50 -13.05
N ARG A 90 10.50 -17.84 -14.33
CA ARG A 90 9.16 -18.03 -14.90
C ARG A 90 8.44 -19.23 -14.30
N GLU A 91 9.15 -20.32 -14.03
CA GLU A 91 8.60 -21.53 -13.44
C GLU A 91 8.10 -21.26 -12.01
N ALA A 92 8.90 -20.59 -11.18
CA ALA A 92 8.53 -20.18 -9.82
C ALA A 92 7.30 -19.26 -9.82
N TYR A 93 7.24 -18.29 -10.74
CA TYR A 93 6.05 -17.45 -10.90
C TYR A 93 4.77 -18.28 -11.14
N TYR A 94 4.79 -19.23 -12.08
CA TYR A 94 3.61 -20.03 -12.39
C TYR A 94 3.24 -21.00 -11.26
N HIS A 95 4.22 -21.48 -10.50
CA HIS A 95 3.98 -22.27 -9.30
C HIS A 95 3.22 -21.46 -8.24
N HIS A 96 3.77 -20.32 -7.81
CA HIS A 96 3.12 -19.46 -6.79
C HIS A 96 1.78 -18.91 -7.25
N ARG A 97 1.62 -18.60 -8.55
CA ARG A 97 0.32 -18.20 -9.09
C ARG A 97 -0.72 -19.31 -8.98
N THR A 98 -0.31 -20.57 -9.08
CA THR A 98 -1.23 -21.71 -8.91
C THR A 98 -1.60 -21.91 -7.44
N GLU A 99 -0.66 -21.72 -6.51
CA GLU A 99 -0.94 -21.79 -5.08
C GLU A 99 -1.84 -20.65 -4.57
N PHE A 100 -1.76 -19.47 -5.20
CA PHE A 100 -2.57 -18.30 -4.83
C PHE A 100 -4.04 -18.40 -5.24
N ASN A 101 -4.35 -19.02 -6.40
CA ASN A 101 -5.71 -19.07 -6.97
C ASN A 101 -6.51 -20.24 -6.39
#